data_AF-A0AAV5RBI7-F1
#
_entry.id   AF-A0AAV5RBI7-F1
#
_cell.length_a   1.000
_cell.length_b   1.000
_cell.length_c   1.000
_cell.angle_alpha   90.00
_cell.angle_beta   90.00
_cell.angle_gamma   90.00
#
_symmetry.space_group_name_H-M   'P 1'
#
loop_
_entity.id
_entity.type
_entity.pdbx_description
1 polymer ?
#
loop_
_entity_poly.entity_id
_entity_poly.type
_entity_poly.pdbx_seq_one_letter_code
_entity_poly.pdbx_strand_id
1 'polypeptide(L)'
;MKEISTSNWMSHIIDETFISSISIAGTHNSAACFKLSAPSVQCQGKSITDQLKHGVRYLDIKLSKDYMSRGENVNDLMIVHGKFPVKLSGSYKFKKVLDEVYDFLKLNSTETVLISIKFENTMLNWNAETDEFAKILFQKFIAHNRNRWYLSDNIPTLKYARGKAVLLRRFPVIENGTYKKFGIPALWGDDIKVFNNDSICIQDYNSIKNSSDLNKKVELFKDVIDKATDYHSMSRINSSSNSKSISKSTSKSSSISNSPSNSRRSSNSTTNSTTNSTNNSTNNTTQTDNSKNFPFSPSNSIVSSPNSSRKSSITGDTDDNNTDTNTDFNAIKLKDPKLFINFCSGANYLHKSYWPSNVDKALRKFNIENHFTKNCGIIVFDFADRDNWNLVNKLIKTNFQ
;
A
#
# COMPACT_ATOMS: atom_id res chain seq x y z
N MET A 1 -11.37 29.81 -8.00
CA MET A 1 -10.61 28.55 -8.13
C MET A 1 -11.50 27.52 -8.79
N LYS A 2 -10.99 26.74 -9.74
CA LYS A 2 -11.75 25.66 -10.39
C LYS A 2 -12.11 24.62 -9.33
N GLU A 3 -13.35 24.17 -9.28
CA GLU A 3 -13.80 23.17 -8.32
C GLU A 3 -13.00 21.86 -8.54
N ILE A 4 -12.30 21.39 -7.51
CA ILE A 4 -11.51 20.16 -7.58
C ILE A 4 -12.49 19.00 -7.43
N SER A 5 -12.66 18.22 -8.49
CA SER A 5 -13.50 17.02 -8.43
C SER A 5 -12.80 15.93 -7.63
N THR A 6 -13.55 15.28 -6.74
CA THR A 6 -13.06 14.20 -5.87
C THR A 6 -12.67 12.94 -6.65
N SER A 7 -13.14 12.77 -7.89
CA SER A 7 -12.77 11.62 -8.72
C SER A 7 -11.41 11.76 -9.40
N ASN A 8 -10.86 12.97 -9.52
CA ASN A 8 -9.61 13.24 -10.22
C ASN A 8 -8.69 14.25 -9.51
N TRP A 9 -8.78 14.34 -8.18
CA TRP A 9 -8.07 15.37 -7.41
C TRP A 9 -6.55 15.28 -7.54
N MET A 10 -5.96 14.10 -7.76
CA MET A 10 -4.52 13.97 -7.94
C MET A 10 -4.02 14.58 -9.27
N SER A 11 -4.91 14.85 -10.23
CA SER A 11 -4.56 15.56 -11.49
C SER A 11 -3.97 16.96 -11.27
N HIS A 12 -4.23 17.56 -10.11
CA HIS A 12 -3.75 18.89 -9.74
C HIS A 12 -2.41 18.88 -8.98
N ILE A 13 -1.83 17.71 -8.73
CA ILE A 13 -0.53 17.55 -8.07
C ILE A 13 0.52 17.24 -9.13
N ILE A 14 1.74 17.79 -9.04
CA ILE A 14 2.80 17.56 -10.04
C ILE A 14 3.38 16.15 -9.96
N ASP A 15 3.87 15.65 -11.09
CA ASP A 15 4.35 14.27 -11.27
C ASP A 15 5.57 13.91 -10.40
N GLU A 16 6.38 14.88 -10.05
CA GLU A 16 7.59 14.73 -9.22
C GLU A 16 7.25 14.48 -7.73
N THR A 17 5.99 14.67 -7.33
CA THR A 17 5.57 14.49 -5.94
C THR A 17 5.56 13.02 -5.57
N PHE A 18 6.32 12.64 -4.52
CA PHE A 18 6.24 11.31 -3.92
C PHE A 18 4.84 11.06 -3.35
N ILE A 19 4.27 9.87 -3.58
CA ILE A 19 2.95 9.53 -3.06
C ILE A 19 2.90 9.58 -1.53
N SER A 20 4.03 9.36 -0.87
CA SER A 20 4.14 9.43 0.59
C SER A 20 3.93 10.84 1.14
N SER A 21 4.25 11.86 0.34
CA SER A 21 4.13 13.27 0.75
C SER A 21 2.73 13.86 0.55
N ILE A 22 1.78 13.07 0.04
CA ILE A 22 0.41 13.50 -0.22
C ILE A 22 -0.47 13.10 0.97
N SER A 23 -1.35 14.01 1.42
CA SER A 23 -2.40 13.67 2.39
C SER A 23 -3.48 12.84 1.70
N ILE A 24 -3.54 11.53 1.97
CA ILE A 24 -4.41 10.58 1.25
C ILE A 24 -5.48 10.03 2.19
N ALA A 25 -6.73 10.07 1.74
CA ALA A 25 -7.81 9.34 2.39
C ALA A 25 -7.76 7.85 2.04
N GLY A 26 -7.85 7.01 3.05
CA GLY A 26 -7.94 5.57 2.95
C GLY A 26 -9.16 4.98 3.65
N THR A 27 -9.47 3.72 3.36
CA THR A 27 -10.55 2.98 4.04
C THR A 27 -10.03 1.68 4.64
N HIS A 28 -10.41 1.41 5.89
CA HIS A 28 -10.07 0.16 6.57
C HIS A 28 -11.00 -0.94 6.11
N ASN A 29 -10.43 -2.13 5.86
CA ASN A 29 -11.11 -3.29 5.29
C ASN A 29 -12.13 -2.89 4.20
N SER A 30 -11.65 -2.20 3.16
CA SER A 30 -12.44 -1.36 2.25
C SER A 30 -13.63 -2.08 1.62
N ALA A 31 -13.49 -3.37 1.35
CA ALA A 31 -14.49 -4.20 0.71
C ALA A 31 -15.51 -4.82 1.69
N ALA A 32 -15.39 -4.56 2.99
CA ALA A 32 -16.36 -4.94 4.03
C ALA A 32 -17.53 -3.94 4.10
N CYS A 33 -18.25 -3.79 2.98
CA CYS A 33 -19.25 -2.75 2.76
C CYS A 33 -20.71 -3.23 2.69
N PHE A 34 -20.98 -4.51 3.00
CA PHE A 34 -22.32 -5.10 2.83
C PHE A 34 -23.19 -4.89 4.07
N LYS A 35 -24.39 -4.31 3.88
CA LYS A 35 -25.35 -4.05 4.96
C LYS A 35 -25.86 -5.31 5.66
N LEU A 36 -25.88 -6.44 4.95
CA LEU A 36 -26.30 -7.74 5.48
C LEU A 36 -25.13 -8.54 6.08
N SER A 37 -24.04 -7.89 6.51
CA SER A 37 -23.01 -8.54 7.32
C SER A 37 -23.32 -8.40 8.81
N ALA A 38 -22.63 -9.17 9.67
CA ALA A 38 -22.66 -8.89 11.09
C ALA A 38 -22.22 -7.42 11.33
N PRO A 39 -22.91 -6.63 12.19
CA PRO A 39 -22.55 -5.23 12.42
C PRO A 39 -21.13 -5.03 12.97
N SER A 40 -20.57 -6.06 13.62
CA SER A 40 -19.19 -6.09 14.11
C SER A 40 -18.14 -6.34 13.00
N VAL A 41 -18.58 -6.65 11.77
CA VAL A 41 -17.75 -6.98 10.59
C VAL A 41 -17.83 -5.88 9.52
N GLN A 42 -18.90 -5.08 9.50
CA GLN A 42 -19.03 -3.99 8.55
C GLN A 42 -18.07 -2.85 8.89
N CYS A 43 -17.20 -2.51 7.94
CA CYS A 43 -16.25 -1.39 8.08
C CYS A 43 -16.62 -0.19 7.21
N GLN A 44 -17.38 -0.39 6.11
CA GLN A 44 -17.73 0.68 5.18
C GLN A 44 -19.23 0.69 4.84
N GLY A 45 -19.77 1.86 4.49
CA GLY A 45 -21.16 2.00 4.03
C GLY A 45 -21.33 1.91 2.51
N LYS A 46 -20.23 1.95 1.75
CA LYS A 46 -20.22 2.16 0.29
C LYS A 46 -19.24 1.24 -0.45
N SER A 47 -19.53 0.98 -1.73
CA SER A 47 -18.72 0.13 -2.61
C SER A 47 -17.31 0.69 -2.84
N ILE A 48 -16.39 -0.12 -3.38
CA ILE A 48 -15.06 0.34 -3.78
C ILE A 48 -15.17 1.44 -4.84
N THR A 49 -16.06 1.26 -5.82
CA THR A 49 -16.36 2.28 -6.84
C THR A 49 -16.76 3.62 -6.22
N ASP A 50 -17.67 3.62 -5.25
CA ASP A 50 -18.10 4.85 -4.58
C ASP A 50 -16.98 5.48 -3.76
N GLN A 51 -16.20 4.68 -3.03
CA GLN A 51 -15.04 5.16 -2.26
C GLN A 51 -14.05 5.90 -3.17
N LEU A 52 -13.70 5.31 -4.32
CA LEU A 52 -12.77 5.90 -5.27
C LEU A 52 -13.36 7.17 -5.92
N LYS A 53 -14.64 7.17 -6.30
CA LYS A 53 -15.32 8.37 -6.85
C LYS A 53 -15.31 9.55 -5.87
N HIS A 54 -15.34 9.29 -4.56
CA HIS A 54 -15.34 10.33 -3.52
C HIS A 54 -13.95 10.62 -2.94
N GLY A 55 -12.88 10.18 -3.62
CA GLY A 55 -11.52 10.66 -3.37
C GLY A 55 -10.66 9.76 -2.49
N VAL A 56 -11.16 8.61 -2.05
CA VAL A 56 -10.32 7.57 -1.41
C VAL A 56 -9.28 7.08 -2.43
N ARG A 57 -8.02 6.97 -2.01
CA ARG A 57 -6.91 6.45 -2.85
C ARG A 57 -6.05 5.41 -2.14
N TYR A 58 -6.42 5.01 -0.93
CA TYR A 58 -5.82 3.89 -0.21
C TYR A 58 -6.90 2.88 0.19
N LEU A 59 -6.71 1.61 -0.18
CA LEU A 59 -7.64 0.53 0.13
C LEU A 59 -6.91 -0.52 0.97
N ASP A 60 -7.41 -0.79 2.18
CA ASP A 60 -6.98 -1.94 2.98
C ASP A 60 -7.84 -3.16 2.63
N ILE A 61 -7.23 -4.16 1.98
CA ILE A 61 -7.91 -5.35 1.48
C ILE A 61 -7.40 -6.57 2.24
N LYS A 62 -8.32 -7.25 2.91
CA LYS A 62 -8.06 -8.48 3.67
C LYS A 62 -8.56 -9.70 2.90
N LEU A 63 -7.64 -10.62 2.60
CA LEU A 63 -7.89 -11.78 1.73
C LEU A 63 -7.78 -13.09 2.49
N SER A 64 -8.61 -14.06 2.11
CA SER A 64 -8.51 -15.46 2.52
C SER A 64 -8.72 -16.40 1.32
N LYS A 65 -8.32 -17.67 1.46
CA LYS A 65 -8.74 -18.72 0.51
C LYS A 65 -10.22 -19.00 0.67
N ASP A 66 -10.85 -19.37 -0.44
CA ASP A 66 -12.15 -20.04 -0.37
C ASP A 66 -12.02 -21.39 0.38
N TYR A 67 -13.04 -21.73 1.15
CA TYR A 67 -13.17 -22.96 1.93
C TYR A 67 -13.07 -24.22 1.05
N MET A 68 -13.40 -24.11 -0.24
CA MET A 68 -13.29 -25.23 -1.20
C MET A 68 -11.92 -25.31 -1.90
N SER A 69 -11.04 -24.32 -1.72
CA SER A 69 -9.73 -24.32 -2.39
C SER A 69 -8.71 -25.17 -1.62
N ARG A 70 -7.93 -26.00 -2.34
CA ARG A 70 -6.81 -26.78 -1.76
C ARG A 70 -5.52 -26.52 -2.54
N GLY A 71 -4.41 -26.36 -1.82
CA GLY A 71 -3.11 -26.01 -2.40
C GLY A 71 -3.20 -24.78 -3.33
N GLU A 72 -2.54 -24.86 -4.48
CA GLU A 72 -2.52 -23.81 -5.50
C GLU A 72 -3.77 -23.77 -6.41
N ASN A 73 -4.72 -24.70 -6.24
CA ASN A 73 -5.99 -24.70 -6.98
C ASN A 73 -6.96 -23.66 -6.39
N VAL A 74 -6.62 -22.40 -6.61
CA VAL A 74 -7.40 -21.23 -6.21
C VAL A 74 -7.89 -20.49 -7.46
N ASN A 75 -9.20 -20.50 -7.68
CA ASN A 75 -9.83 -19.75 -8.77
C ASN A 75 -10.00 -18.26 -8.41
N ASP A 76 -10.27 -17.98 -7.14
CA ASP A 76 -10.43 -16.62 -6.60
C ASP A 76 -10.06 -16.58 -5.12
N LEU A 77 -9.83 -15.37 -4.61
CA LEU A 77 -9.62 -15.08 -3.19
C LEU A 77 -10.88 -14.41 -2.63
N MET A 78 -11.19 -14.68 -1.36
CA MET A 78 -12.33 -14.10 -0.69
C MET A 78 -11.94 -12.86 0.10
N ILE A 79 -12.81 -11.86 0.08
CA ILE A 79 -12.75 -10.72 1.01
C ILE A 79 -13.28 -11.17 2.38
N VAL A 80 -12.50 -10.90 3.43
CA VAL A 80 -12.82 -11.34 4.80
C VAL A 80 -12.61 -10.24 5.85
N HIS A 81 -13.15 -10.45 7.03
CA HIS A 81 -12.85 -9.69 8.25
C HIS A 81 -12.45 -10.67 9.35
N GLY A 82 -11.14 -10.90 9.49
CA GLY A 82 -10.64 -12.00 10.31
C GLY A 82 -11.15 -13.35 9.77
N LYS A 83 -11.86 -14.12 10.60
CA LYS A 83 -12.40 -15.45 10.20
C LYS A 83 -13.74 -15.37 9.47
N PHE A 84 -14.34 -14.19 9.36
CA PHE A 84 -15.70 -14.04 8.87
C PHE A 84 -15.74 -13.52 7.42
N PRO A 85 -16.60 -14.07 6.55
CA PRO A 85 -16.86 -13.47 5.25
C PRO A 85 -17.57 -12.12 5.43
N VAL A 86 -17.25 -11.16 4.57
CA VAL A 86 -17.85 -9.82 4.64
C VAL A 86 -19.29 -9.75 4.11
N LYS A 87 -19.80 -10.84 3.51
CA LYS A 87 -21.12 -10.93 2.90
C LYS A 87 -21.76 -12.27 3.27
N LEU A 88 -22.95 -12.23 3.88
CA LEU A 88 -23.66 -13.44 4.31
C LEU A 88 -24.28 -14.22 3.14
N SER A 89 -24.69 -13.55 2.06
CA SER A 89 -25.30 -14.19 0.89
C SER A 89 -24.29 -14.81 -0.09
N GLY A 90 -23.08 -15.12 0.38
CA GLY A 90 -22.01 -15.76 -0.39
C GLY A 90 -20.72 -14.94 -0.44
N SER A 91 -19.64 -15.58 -0.87
CA SER A 91 -18.30 -15.01 -0.89
C SER A 91 -18.21 -13.80 -1.83
N TYR A 92 -17.70 -12.67 -1.30
CA TYR A 92 -17.29 -11.55 -2.14
C TYR A 92 -15.85 -11.76 -2.59
N LYS A 93 -15.64 -11.69 -3.90
CA LYS A 93 -14.43 -12.16 -4.57
C LYS A 93 -13.46 -11.02 -4.85
N PHE A 94 -12.16 -11.29 -4.75
CA PHE A 94 -11.10 -10.31 -4.97
C PHE A 94 -11.06 -9.82 -6.42
N LYS A 95 -11.34 -10.68 -7.42
CA LYS A 95 -11.44 -10.24 -8.83
C LYS A 95 -12.41 -9.07 -9.00
N LYS A 96 -13.55 -9.08 -8.29
CA LYS A 96 -14.54 -7.99 -8.37
C LYS A 96 -14.00 -6.66 -7.83
N VAL A 97 -13.27 -6.70 -6.73
CA VAL A 97 -12.59 -5.50 -6.19
C VAL A 97 -11.57 -4.96 -7.19
N LEU A 98 -10.79 -5.84 -7.84
CA LEU A 98 -9.83 -5.43 -8.86
C LEU A 98 -10.49 -4.84 -10.10
N ASP A 99 -11.59 -5.40 -10.57
CA ASP A 99 -12.37 -4.86 -11.70
C ASP A 99 -12.79 -3.42 -11.40
N GLU A 100 -13.35 -3.14 -10.21
CA GLU A 100 -13.75 -1.80 -9.78
C GLU A 100 -12.57 -0.80 -9.74
N VAL A 101 -11.40 -1.24 -9.24
CA VAL A 101 -10.20 -0.39 -9.23
C VAL A 101 -9.70 -0.11 -10.64
N TYR A 102 -9.66 -1.14 -11.50
CA TYR A 102 -9.19 -0.99 -12.87
C TYR A 102 -10.10 -0.10 -13.70
N ASP A 103 -11.41 -0.23 -13.56
CA ASP A 103 -12.38 0.63 -14.24
C ASP A 103 -12.22 2.08 -13.79
N PHE A 104 -12.02 2.31 -12.49
CA PHE A 104 -11.76 3.64 -11.96
C PHE A 104 -10.47 4.25 -12.54
N LEU A 105 -9.35 3.52 -12.53
CA LEU A 105 -8.05 3.99 -13.04
C LEU A 105 -8.06 4.19 -14.56
N LYS A 106 -8.83 3.39 -15.30
CA LYS A 106 -9.04 3.57 -16.74
C LYS A 106 -9.75 4.88 -17.04
N LEU A 107 -10.76 5.23 -16.24
CA LEU A 107 -11.53 6.48 -16.40
C LEU A 107 -10.80 7.71 -15.84
N ASN A 108 -9.88 7.52 -14.90
CA ASN A 108 -9.17 8.59 -14.21
C ASN A 108 -7.65 8.30 -14.23
N SER A 109 -7.03 8.36 -15.41
CA SER A 109 -5.62 7.98 -15.61
C SER A 109 -4.62 8.88 -14.87
N THR A 110 -5.06 10.05 -14.40
CA THR A 110 -4.28 10.93 -13.54
C THR A 110 -4.19 10.44 -12.10
N GLU A 111 -4.99 9.47 -11.70
CA GLU A 111 -5.04 8.97 -10.33
C GLU A 111 -4.16 7.73 -10.17
N THR A 112 -3.88 7.37 -8.92
CA THR A 112 -3.26 6.11 -8.53
C THR A 112 -4.01 5.55 -7.32
N VAL A 113 -4.08 4.23 -7.17
CA VAL A 113 -4.72 3.60 -6.00
C VAL A 113 -3.69 2.75 -5.26
N LEU A 114 -3.43 3.07 -4.00
CA LEU A 114 -2.63 2.24 -3.11
C LEU A 114 -3.50 1.10 -2.60
N ILE A 115 -3.11 -0.14 -2.86
CA ILE A 115 -3.81 -1.33 -2.38
C ILE A 115 -2.91 -2.02 -1.37
N SER A 116 -3.26 -1.87 -0.09
CA SER A 116 -2.69 -2.64 1.01
C SER A 116 -3.34 -4.01 1.03
N ILE A 117 -2.57 -5.07 0.77
CA ILE A 117 -3.07 -6.44 0.82
C ILE A 117 -2.51 -7.10 2.07
N LYS A 118 -3.42 -7.47 2.98
CA LYS A 118 -3.16 -8.38 4.09
C LYS A 118 -3.79 -9.73 3.79
N PHE A 119 -3.04 -10.78 4.05
CA PHE A 119 -3.59 -12.12 4.09
C PHE A 119 -4.02 -12.46 5.52
N GLU A 120 -5.25 -12.93 5.69
CA GLU A 120 -5.80 -13.40 6.97
C GLU A 120 -5.71 -14.94 7.01
N ASN A 121 -4.80 -15.47 7.83
CA ASN A 121 -4.54 -16.91 7.96
C ASN A 121 -5.58 -17.61 8.84
N THR A 122 -6.86 -17.45 8.49
CA THR A 122 -7.95 -17.75 9.41
C THR A 122 -8.66 -19.06 9.15
N MET A 123 -8.47 -19.66 7.97
CA MET A 123 -9.29 -20.80 7.52
C MET A 123 -8.50 -21.96 6.91
N LEU A 124 -7.32 -21.73 6.33
CA LEU A 124 -6.47 -22.76 5.75
C LEU A 124 -5.00 -22.38 5.99
N ASN A 125 -4.20 -23.28 6.56
CA ASN A 125 -2.77 -23.05 6.79
C ASN A 125 -2.05 -22.98 5.43
N TRP A 126 -1.58 -21.79 5.08
CA TRP A 126 -0.70 -21.63 3.93
C TRP A 126 0.72 -22.02 4.28
N ASN A 127 1.42 -22.60 3.32
CA ASN A 127 2.83 -22.88 3.51
C ASN A 127 3.66 -21.62 3.24
N ALA A 128 3.98 -20.89 4.31
CA ALA A 128 4.83 -19.70 4.27
C ALA A 128 6.25 -19.98 3.74
N GLU A 129 6.77 -21.21 3.89
CA GLU A 129 8.07 -21.63 3.37
C GLU A 129 8.09 -21.74 1.84
N THR A 130 6.91 -21.76 1.21
CA THR A 130 6.78 -21.92 -0.26
C THR A 130 6.20 -20.70 -0.95
N ASP A 131 5.95 -19.60 -0.23
CA ASP A 131 5.39 -18.37 -0.79
C ASP A 131 4.03 -18.53 -1.47
N GLU A 132 3.27 -19.54 -1.06
CA GLU A 132 2.09 -20.02 -1.78
C GLU A 132 1.05 -18.89 -2.01
N PHE A 133 0.81 -18.02 -1.02
CA PHE A 133 -0.10 -16.88 -1.18
C PHE A 133 0.40 -15.87 -2.21
N ALA A 134 1.69 -15.51 -2.15
CA ALA A 134 2.30 -14.59 -3.10
C ALA A 134 2.24 -15.15 -4.52
N LYS A 135 2.45 -16.47 -4.70
CA LYS A 135 2.40 -17.16 -6.00
C LYS A 135 1.03 -17.03 -6.61
N ILE A 136 0.00 -17.37 -5.83
CA ILE A 136 -1.39 -17.32 -6.26
C ILE A 136 -1.80 -15.88 -6.58
N LEU A 137 -1.48 -14.93 -5.70
CA LEU A 137 -1.78 -13.52 -5.92
C LEU A 137 -1.15 -13.02 -7.22
N PHE A 138 0.13 -13.31 -7.44
CA PHE A 138 0.83 -12.88 -8.64
C PHE A 138 0.26 -13.55 -9.90
N GLN A 139 0.25 -14.88 -9.96
CA GLN A 139 -0.11 -15.63 -11.16
C GLN A 139 -1.57 -15.43 -11.58
N LYS A 140 -2.51 -15.41 -10.61
CA LYS A 140 -3.95 -15.42 -10.91
C LYS A 140 -4.57 -14.03 -11.04
N PHE A 141 -3.94 -13.00 -10.47
CA PHE A 141 -4.55 -11.66 -10.37
C PHE A 141 -3.70 -10.53 -10.95
N ILE A 142 -2.37 -10.66 -10.96
CA ILE A 142 -1.46 -9.56 -11.32
C ILE A 142 -0.74 -9.81 -12.64
N ALA A 143 -0.27 -11.03 -12.91
CA ALA A 143 0.61 -11.34 -14.04
C ALA A 143 0.04 -10.89 -15.40
N HIS A 144 -1.23 -11.18 -15.68
CA HIS A 144 -1.89 -10.79 -16.92
C HIS A 144 -2.23 -9.29 -17.02
N ASN A 145 -2.15 -8.55 -15.91
CA ASN A 145 -2.44 -7.12 -15.83
C ASN A 145 -1.23 -6.33 -15.29
N ARG A 146 -0.01 -6.84 -15.47
CA ARG A 146 1.20 -6.30 -14.81
C ARG A 146 1.44 -4.82 -15.09
N ASN A 147 1.08 -4.34 -16.28
CA ASN A 147 1.19 -2.93 -16.66
C ASN A 147 0.26 -2.00 -15.86
N ARG A 148 -0.80 -2.53 -15.24
CA ARG A 148 -1.72 -1.81 -14.36
C ARG A 148 -1.23 -1.73 -12.92
N TRP A 149 -0.06 -2.31 -12.61
CA TRP A 149 0.50 -2.33 -11.27
C TRP A 149 1.87 -1.66 -11.21
N TYR A 150 2.11 -0.94 -10.12
CA TYR A 150 3.45 -0.62 -9.66
C TYR A 150 3.85 -1.67 -8.61
N LEU A 151 4.88 -2.45 -8.94
CA LEU A 151 5.34 -3.59 -8.13
C LEU A 151 6.77 -3.42 -7.58
N SER A 152 7.37 -2.23 -7.69
CA SER A 152 8.66 -2.00 -7.03
C SER A 152 8.48 -1.95 -5.50
N ASP A 153 9.55 -2.31 -4.81
CA ASP A 153 9.83 -2.11 -3.38
C ASP A 153 9.91 -0.64 -2.93
N ASN A 154 10.34 0.26 -3.82
CA ASN A 154 10.50 1.69 -3.54
C ASN A 154 9.18 2.45 -3.59
N ILE A 155 9.06 3.50 -2.77
CA ILE A 155 7.91 4.43 -2.80
C ILE A 155 8.00 5.33 -4.07
N PRO A 156 7.00 5.31 -4.98
CA PRO A 156 7.07 6.05 -6.23
C PRO A 156 6.66 7.53 -6.10
N THR A 157 7.06 8.32 -7.10
CA THR A 157 6.38 9.58 -7.41
C THR A 157 5.12 9.34 -8.23
N LEU A 158 4.26 10.36 -8.32
CA LEU A 158 3.04 10.30 -9.14
C LEU A 158 3.36 9.96 -10.60
N LYS A 159 4.46 10.46 -11.17
CA LYS A 159 4.96 10.11 -12.52
C LYS A 159 4.90 8.60 -12.80
N TYR A 160 5.32 7.79 -11.84
CA TYR A 160 5.38 6.34 -11.98
C TYR A 160 4.09 5.64 -11.53
N ALA A 161 3.36 6.24 -10.60
CA ALA A 161 2.17 5.66 -9.98
C ALA A 161 0.88 5.88 -10.78
N ARG A 162 0.76 6.98 -11.52
CA ARG A 162 -0.46 7.33 -12.27
C ARG A 162 -0.91 6.22 -13.21
N GLY A 163 -2.22 6.01 -13.24
CA GLY A 163 -2.90 4.95 -13.98
C GLY A 163 -2.66 3.54 -13.45
N LYS A 164 -2.02 3.38 -12.28
CA LYS A 164 -1.68 2.07 -11.72
C LYS A 164 -2.20 1.88 -10.30
N ALA A 165 -2.38 0.61 -9.93
CA ALA A 165 -2.47 0.18 -8.56
C ALA A 165 -1.06 0.03 -7.97
N VAL A 166 -0.78 0.67 -6.84
CA VAL A 166 0.47 0.53 -6.10
C VAL A 166 0.26 -0.53 -5.02
N LEU A 167 1.01 -1.64 -5.09
CA LEU A 167 0.89 -2.72 -4.11
C LEU A 167 1.66 -2.35 -2.82
N LEU A 168 0.95 -2.30 -1.70
CA LEU A 168 1.54 -2.35 -0.36
C LEU A 168 1.33 -3.76 0.18
N ARG A 169 2.44 -4.46 0.44
CA ARG A 169 2.43 -5.88 0.75
C ARG A 169 2.56 -6.11 2.26
N ARG A 170 1.51 -6.68 2.87
CA ARG A 170 1.47 -7.07 4.30
C ARG A 170 1.57 -8.59 4.49
N PHE A 171 2.34 -9.27 3.65
CA PHE A 171 2.61 -10.71 3.70
C PHE A 171 4.04 -10.93 3.23
N PRO A 172 4.80 -11.92 3.72
CA PRO A 172 6.20 -12.15 3.31
C PRO A 172 6.31 -12.61 1.83
N VAL A 173 7.51 -12.48 1.27
CA VAL A 173 7.91 -13.08 -0.01
C VAL A 173 9.32 -13.63 0.13
N ILE A 174 9.62 -14.71 -0.56
CA ILE A 174 10.93 -15.31 -0.69
C ILE A 174 11.65 -14.64 -1.86
N GLU A 175 12.73 -13.93 -1.54
CA GLU A 175 13.48 -13.07 -2.49
C GLU A 175 14.10 -13.84 -3.67
N ASN A 176 14.28 -15.16 -3.54
CA ASN A 176 14.85 -16.03 -4.56
C ASN A 176 13.80 -16.66 -5.51
N GLY A 177 12.56 -16.17 -5.51
CA GLY A 177 11.41 -16.76 -6.21
C GLY A 177 10.97 -16.12 -7.53
N THR A 178 9.76 -16.47 -7.95
CA THR A 178 9.07 -16.12 -9.23
C THR A 178 8.92 -14.61 -9.52
N TYR A 179 9.12 -13.73 -8.54
CA TYR A 179 8.90 -12.28 -8.66
C TYR A 179 10.03 -11.50 -8.00
N LYS A 180 10.85 -10.80 -8.82
CA LYS A 180 12.02 -10.02 -8.38
C LYS A 180 11.67 -8.87 -7.41
N LYS A 181 10.54 -8.20 -7.64
CA LYS A 181 9.99 -7.12 -6.80
C LYS A 181 8.48 -7.30 -6.74
N PHE A 182 7.90 -7.23 -5.54
CA PHE A 182 6.48 -7.48 -5.34
C PHE A 182 5.84 -6.52 -4.35
N GLY A 183 5.82 -5.25 -4.74
CA GLY A 183 5.23 -4.14 -4.00
C GLY A 183 6.09 -3.64 -2.85
N ILE A 184 5.64 -2.54 -2.27
CA ILE A 184 6.30 -1.88 -1.14
C ILE A 184 6.05 -2.74 0.11
N PRO A 185 7.11 -3.22 0.80
CA PRO A 185 6.94 -4.03 1.99
C PRO A 185 6.36 -3.19 3.13
N ALA A 186 5.26 -3.67 3.71
CA ALA A 186 4.61 -3.06 4.86
C ALA A 186 4.32 -4.15 5.88
N LEU A 187 5.38 -4.69 6.48
CA LEU A 187 5.32 -5.83 7.38
C LEU A 187 5.35 -5.34 8.84
N TRP A 188 4.19 -5.32 9.49
CA TRP A 188 4.04 -5.10 10.92
C TRP A 188 3.23 -6.23 11.54
N GLY A 189 3.54 -6.56 12.79
CA GLY A 189 2.81 -7.58 13.55
C GLY A 189 1.40 -7.15 13.93
N ASP A 190 0.55 -8.11 14.24
CA ASP A 190 -0.74 -7.85 14.87
C ASP A 190 -0.53 -7.22 16.27
N ASP A 191 -1.52 -6.48 16.78
CA ASP A 191 -1.53 -5.83 18.10
C ASP A 191 -0.47 -4.73 18.36
N ILE A 192 0.17 -4.21 17.30
CA ILE A 192 1.08 -3.06 17.41
C ILE A 192 0.30 -1.75 17.49
N LYS A 193 0.64 -0.90 18.47
CA LYS A 193 0.10 0.47 18.56
C LYS A 193 0.69 1.39 17.50
N VAL A 194 2.03 1.44 17.44
CA VAL A 194 2.80 2.19 16.45
C VAL A 194 3.99 1.35 15.98
N PHE A 195 4.12 1.17 14.67
CA PHE A 195 5.28 0.58 14.00
C PHE A 195 6.04 1.68 13.27
N ASN A 196 7.37 1.68 13.33
CA ASN A 196 8.16 2.73 12.70
C ASN A 196 9.54 2.19 12.25
N ASN A 197 9.81 2.25 10.96
CA ASN A 197 11.13 1.96 10.37
C ASN A 197 11.51 3.07 9.35
N ASP A 198 12.57 2.89 8.58
CA ASP A 198 13.06 3.93 7.66
C ASP A 198 12.07 4.28 6.53
N SER A 199 11.26 3.32 6.10
CA SER A 199 10.35 3.44 4.95
C SER A 199 8.89 3.66 5.32
N ILE A 200 8.46 3.28 6.53
CA ILE A 200 7.06 3.35 6.95
C ILE A 200 6.89 3.61 8.44
N CYS A 201 5.91 4.43 8.79
CA CYS A 201 5.41 4.65 10.14
C CYS A 201 3.90 4.39 10.15
N ILE A 202 3.41 3.55 11.05
CA ILE A 202 2.03 3.08 11.07
C ILE A 202 1.48 3.19 12.48
N GLN A 203 0.29 3.78 12.63
CA GLN A 203 -0.54 3.64 13.81
C GLN A 203 -1.66 2.64 13.50
N ASP A 204 -1.74 1.53 14.25
CA ASP A 204 -2.79 0.50 14.10
C ASP A 204 -3.32 0.03 15.46
N TYR A 205 -3.50 0.97 16.40
CA TYR A 205 -4.08 0.64 17.71
C TYR A 205 -5.57 0.38 17.59
N ASN A 206 -5.99 -0.85 17.32
CA ASN A 206 -7.36 -1.20 16.95
C ASN A 206 -8.19 -1.84 18.10
N SER A 207 -7.57 -2.18 19.22
CA SER A 207 -8.24 -2.81 20.38
C SER A 207 -8.87 -1.78 21.32
N ILE A 208 -10.09 -1.32 21.00
CA ILE A 208 -10.80 -0.27 21.75
C ILE A 208 -11.85 -0.90 22.69
N LYS A 209 -11.61 -0.87 24.00
CA LYS A 209 -12.48 -1.52 25.00
C LYS A 209 -13.20 -0.52 25.91
N ASN A 210 -12.66 0.69 26.05
CA ASN A 210 -13.18 1.73 26.92
C ASN A 210 -12.87 3.13 26.36
N SER A 211 -13.30 4.18 27.07
CA SER A 211 -13.04 5.58 26.70
C SER A 211 -11.57 5.98 26.82
N SER A 212 -10.81 5.38 27.74
CA SER A 212 -9.36 5.60 27.86
C SER A 212 -8.62 5.11 26.61
N ASP A 213 -9.03 3.96 26.07
CA ASP A 213 -8.48 3.45 24.80
C ASP A 213 -8.81 4.40 23.62
N LEU A 214 -10.01 4.98 23.59
CA LEU A 214 -10.37 6.01 22.60
C LEU A 214 -9.48 7.26 22.73
N ASN A 215 -9.25 7.76 23.95
CA ASN A 215 -8.35 8.89 24.17
C ASN A 215 -6.93 8.55 23.71
N LYS A 216 -6.44 7.34 24.03
CA LYS A 216 -5.12 6.89 23.60
C LYS A 216 -5.04 6.75 22.08
N LYS A 217 -6.09 6.27 21.42
CA LYS A 217 -6.20 6.23 19.96
C LYS A 217 -6.01 7.62 19.36
N VAL A 218 -6.70 8.62 19.92
CA VAL A 218 -6.63 10.02 19.47
C VAL A 218 -5.24 10.64 19.71
N GLU A 219 -4.60 10.35 20.85
CA GLU A 219 -3.24 10.78 21.14
C GLU A 219 -2.24 10.22 20.11
N LEU A 220 -2.28 8.91 19.87
CA LEU A 220 -1.43 8.25 18.88
C LEU A 220 -1.73 8.75 17.45
N PHE A 221 -3.00 9.04 17.16
CA PHE A 221 -3.39 9.63 15.89
C PHE A 221 -2.70 10.99 15.68
N LYS A 222 -2.70 11.88 16.68
CA LYS A 222 -2.03 13.18 16.60
C LYS A 222 -0.51 13.04 16.45
N ASP A 223 0.10 12.19 17.26
CA ASP A 223 1.55 11.92 17.21
C ASP A 223 2.02 11.48 15.81
N VAL A 224 1.28 10.61 15.13
CA VAL A 224 1.65 10.18 13.76
C VAL A 224 1.39 11.26 12.71
N ILE A 225 0.37 12.10 12.88
CA ILE A 225 0.14 13.28 12.02
C ILE A 225 1.31 14.26 12.14
N ASP A 226 1.75 14.57 13.36
CA ASP A 226 2.86 15.49 13.62
C ASP A 226 4.15 14.93 13.02
N LYS A 227 4.45 13.65 13.27
CA LYS A 227 5.61 12.97 12.65
C LYS A 227 5.59 13.01 11.12
N ALA A 228 4.43 12.80 10.49
CA ALA A 228 4.29 12.86 9.04
C ALA A 228 4.55 14.27 8.50
N THR A 229 3.94 15.27 9.16
CA THR A 229 4.06 16.68 8.78
C THR A 229 5.51 17.15 8.90
N ASP A 230 6.19 16.83 10.00
CA ASP A 230 7.59 17.19 10.24
C ASP A 230 8.52 16.54 9.22
N TYR A 231 8.34 15.23 8.99
CA TYR A 231 9.18 14.48 8.06
C TYR A 231 9.12 15.05 6.64
N HIS A 232 7.91 15.32 6.15
CA HIS A 232 7.72 15.83 4.80
C HIS A 232 8.07 17.31 4.66
N SER A 233 7.92 18.12 5.71
CA SER A 233 8.31 19.53 5.69
C SER A 233 9.85 19.69 5.64
N MET A 234 10.59 18.90 6.41
CA MET A 234 12.06 18.91 6.40
C MET A 234 12.65 18.42 5.07
N SER A 235 12.03 17.43 4.42
CA SER A 235 12.48 16.94 3.11
C SER A 235 12.44 18.04 2.03
N ARG A 236 11.46 18.97 2.11
CA ARG A 236 11.29 20.06 1.15
C ARG A 236 12.32 21.16 1.32
N ILE A 237 12.65 21.54 2.55
CA ILE A 237 13.68 22.57 2.83
C ILE A 237 14.98 22.16 2.12
N ASN A 238 15.40 20.92 2.28
CA ASN A 238 16.63 20.38 1.67
C ASN A 238 16.55 20.29 0.12
N SER A 239 15.37 20.05 -0.45
CA SER A 239 15.19 20.07 -1.92
C SER A 239 15.22 21.49 -2.52
N SER A 240 14.74 22.50 -1.77
CA SER A 240 14.64 23.89 -2.22
C SER A 240 15.95 24.68 -2.10
N SER A 241 16.80 24.33 -1.13
CA SER A 241 18.16 24.86 -1.01
C SER A 241 19.10 24.30 -2.08
N ASN A 242 18.96 23.03 -2.45
CA ASN A 242 19.73 22.42 -3.54
C ASN A 242 19.31 22.88 -4.95
N SER A 243 18.05 23.29 -5.16
CA SER A 243 17.64 23.86 -6.47
C SER A 243 18.08 25.32 -6.66
N LYS A 244 18.30 26.07 -5.58
CA LYS A 244 18.86 27.43 -5.62
C LYS A 244 20.37 27.49 -5.82
N SER A 245 21.12 26.42 -5.49
CA SER A 245 22.56 26.36 -5.74
C SER A 245 22.91 26.02 -7.21
N ILE A 246 22.00 25.36 -7.93
CA ILE A 246 22.19 24.98 -9.34
C ILE A 246 21.89 26.14 -10.31
N SER A 247 21.14 27.17 -9.91
CA SER A 247 20.78 28.29 -10.79
C SER A 247 21.80 29.45 -10.83
N LYS A 248 23.01 29.28 -10.26
CA LYS A 248 24.03 30.35 -10.18
C LYS A 248 25.31 30.13 -11.01
N SER A 249 25.34 29.14 -11.90
CA SER A 249 26.46 28.97 -12.84
C SER A 249 25.96 28.82 -14.27
N THR A 250 25.74 29.94 -14.97
CA THR A 250 25.96 30.08 -16.43
C THR A 250 25.65 31.51 -16.87
N SER A 251 26.64 32.38 -16.77
CA SER A 251 26.70 33.60 -17.58
C SER A 251 28.15 34.04 -17.79
N LYS A 252 28.75 33.55 -18.90
CA LYS A 252 29.74 34.24 -19.76
C LYS A 252 30.43 33.23 -20.67
N SER A 253 30.14 33.26 -21.97
CA SER A 253 31.02 33.90 -22.96
C SER A 253 30.45 33.72 -24.37
N SER A 254 30.77 34.71 -25.19
CA SER A 254 30.28 34.99 -26.53
C SER A 254 31.11 34.31 -27.63
N SER A 255 30.43 34.09 -28.76
CA SER A 255 30.91 34.17 -30.17
C SER A 255 32.06 33.25 -30.61
N ILE A 256 31.81 32.44 -31.65
CA ILE A 256 32.37 32.61 -33.01
C ILE A 256 31.72 31.59 -33.97
N SER A 257 31.54 32.06 -35.20
CA SER A 257 30.96 31.45 -36.40
C SER A 257 31.70 30.23 -36.95
N ASN A 258 30.96 29.28 -37.55
CA ASN A 258 31.05 28.93 -38.98
C ASN A 258 30.18 27.70 -39.31
N SER A 259 29.36 27.83 -40.37
CA SER A 259 28.83 26.70 -41.15
C SER A 259 29.95 26.14 -42.05
N PRO A 260 29.86 24.89 -42.58
CA PRO A 260 28.98 24.65 -43.73
C PRO A 260 28.30 23.26 -43.81
N SER A 261 27.22 23.26 -44.59
CA SER A 261 26.57 22.20 -45.38
C SER A 261 27.13 20.77 -45.42
N ASN A 262 26.21 19.78 -45.31
CA ASN A 262 25.97 18.69 -46.29
C ASN A 262 24.81 17.81 -45.78
N SER A 263 23.62 17.85 -46.40
CA SER A 263 23.16 17.01 -47.53
C SER A 263 22.86 15.54 -47.18
N ARG A 264 21.59 15.18 -47.36
CA ARG A 264 21.05 13.90 -47.87
C ARG A 264 21.51 12.60 -47.19
N ARG A 265 20.56 11.79 -46.68
CA ARG A 265 19.85 10.77 -47.47
C ARG A 265 18.80 10.03 -46.62
N SER A 266 17.65 9.84 -47.22
CA SER A 266 16.62 8.86 -46.89
C SER A 266 17.07 7.44 -47.25
N SER A 267 16.56 6.44 -46.52
CA SER A 267 16.16 5.16 -47.12
C SER A 267 15.27 4.35 -46.17
N ASN A 268 14.05 4.09 -46.65
CA ASN A 268 13.09 3.08 -46.21
C ASN A 268 13.60 1.65 -46.48
N SER A 269 13.11 0.70 -45.69
CA SER A 269 12.65 -0.65 -46.08
C SER A 269 12.01 -1.27 -44.82
N THR A 270 10.70 -1.57 -44.67
CA THR A 270 9.83 -2.52 -45.40
C THR A 270 10.55 -3.86 -45.63
N THR A 271 10.14 -5.02 -45.13
CA THR A 271 8.87 -5.75 -45.34
C THR A 271 8.90 -7.09 -44.56
N ASN A 272 7.71 -7.56 -44.15
CA ASN A 272 7.18 -8.95 -44.27
C ASN A 272 7.90 -10.14 -43.57
N SER A 273 7.26 -11.23 -43.14
CA SER A 273 5.85 -11.67 -43.01
C SER A 273 5.84 -13.13 -42.49
N THR A 274 4.66 -13.59 -42.02
CA THR A 274 4.07 -14.96 -42.11
C THR A 274 4.76 -16.17 -41.43
N THR A 275 4.16 -16.77 -40.37
CA THR A 275 3.10 -17.83 -40.27
C THR A 275 3.59 -19.29 -40.35
N ASN A 276 3.16 -20.11 -39.38
CA ASN A 276 2.61 -21.50 -39.47
C ASN A 276 2.62 -22.12 -38.04
N SER A 277 1.49 -22.49 -37.42
CA SER A 277 0.71 -23.76 -37.52
C SER A 277 1.53 -25.00 -37.10
N THR A 278 1.11 -26.02 -36.33
CA THR A 278 -0.19 -26.53 -35.83
C THR A 278 0.09 -27.74 -34.90
N ASN A 279 -0.83 -28.02 -33.97
CA ASN A 279 -1.32 -29.33 -33.45
C ASN A 279 -0.37 -30.43 -32.91
N ASN A 280 -0.66 -30.90 -31.68
CA ASN A 280 -1.19 -32.27 -31.48
C ASN A 280 -1.86 -32.50 -30.10
N SER A 281 -2.95 -33.28 -30.15
CA SER A 281 -3.74 -33.92 -29.08
C SER A 281 -3.00 -35.20 -28.59
N THR A 282 -3.27 -35.93 -27.49
CA THR A 282 -4.53 -36.57 -27.02
C THR A 282 -4.28 -37.37 -25.70
N ASN A 283 -5.31 -37.43 -24.84
CA ASN A 283 -5.91 -38.59 -24.12
C ASN A 283 -5.39 -39.23 -22.79
N ASN A 284 -6.34 -39.25 -21.81
CA ASN A 284 -6.85 -40.36 -20.95
C ASN A 284 -5.98 -40.91 -19.77
N THR A 285 -6.45 -41.33 -18.58
CA THR A 285 -7.76 -41.85 -18.08
C THR A 285 -7.84 -41.90 -16.52
N THR A 286 -9.06 -41.74 -15.97
CA THR A 286 -9.76 -42.18 -14.71
C THR A 286 -9.16 -43.07 -13.58
N GLN A 287 -9.55 -42.78 -12.31
CA GLN A 287 -10.31 -43.61 -11.30
C GLN A 287 -10.14 -43.06 -9.83
N THR A 288 -11.19 -42.60 -9.10
CA THR A 288 -12.00 -43.24 -8.01
C THR A 288 -11.18 -43.78 -6.81
N ASP A 289 -11.49 -43.67 -5.50
CA ASP A 289 -12.67 -43.30 -4.69
C ASP A 289 -12.31 -43.22 -3.17
N ASN A 290 -13.24 -42.68 -2.35
CA ASN A 290 -13.55 -43.01 -0.93
C ASN A 290 -12.76 -42.50 0.33
N SER A 291 -13.43 -41.54 1.01
CA SER A 291 -14.05 -41.65 2.37
C SER A 291 -13.25 -41.54 3.71
N LYS A 292 -13.78 -40.61 4.54
CA LYS A 292 -14.09 -40.67 6.01
C LYS A 292 -13.06 -40.34 7.13
N ASN A 293 -13.50 -39.37 7.94
CA ASN A 293 -13.49 -39.23 9.41
C ASN A 293 -12.34 -38.55 10.19
N PHE A 294 -12.76 -37.50 10.92
CA PHE A 294 -12.15 -36.78 12.05
C PHE A 294 -12.10 -37.65 13.33
N PRO A 295 -11.28 -37.33 14.38
CA PRO A 295 -11.62 -36.30 15.38
C PRO A 295 -10.47 -35.40 15.89
N PHE A 296 -10.89 -34.32 16.55
CA PHE A 296 -10.14 -33.28 17.29
C PHE A 296 -9.33 -33.79 18.49
N SER A 297 -8.18 -33.15 18.78
CA SER A 297 -7.91 -32.41 20.04
C SER A 297 -6.55 -31.70 20.04
N PRO A 298 -6.36 -30.62 20.83
CA PRO A 298 -5.26 -29.67 20.70
C PRO A 298 -4.13 -29.94 21.71
N SER A 299 -2.89 -29.64 21.34
CA SER A 299 -1.78 -29.51 22.29
C SER A 299 -0.93 -28.29 21.93
N ASN A 300 -0.89 -27.34 22.87
CA ASN A 300 0.06 -26.25 22.95
C ASN A 300 1.45 -26.81 23.21
N SER A 301 2.46 -26.33 22.48
CA SER A 301 3.82 -26.32 22.99
C SER A 301 4.54 -25.03 22.58
N ILE A 302 4.82 -24.26 23.63
CA ILE A 302 5.72 -23.12 23.68
C ILE A 302 7.13 -23.67 23.55
N VAL A 303 7.92 -23.18 22.59
CA VAL A 303 9.38 -23.35 22.60
C VAL A 303 10.04 -21.99 22.45
N SER A 304 10.59 -21.56 23.57
CA SER A 304 11.52 -20.45 23.76
C SER A 304 12.83 -20.67 23.00
N SER A 305 13.30 -19.66 22.27
CA SER A 305 14.69 -19.55 21.82
C SER A 305 15.48 -18.62 22.76
N PRO A 306 16.67 -19.00 23.22
CA PRO A 306 17.51 -18.11 24.02
C PRO A 306 18.43 -17.25 23.14
N ASN A 307 18.50 -15.97 23.50
CA ASN A 307 19.60 -15.08 23.14
C ASN A 307 20.91 -15.58 23.76
N SER A 308 22.01 -15.60 23.00
CA SER A 308 23.30 -15.26 23.60
C SER A 308 24.23 -14.59 22.59
N SER A 309 24.61 -13.38 22.98
CA SER A 309 25.66 -12.54 22.44
C SER A 309 27.03 -13.09 22.81
N ARG A 310 27.99 -13.08 21.87
CA ARG A 310 29.42 -13.15 22.19
C ARG A 310 30.18 -12.06 21.45
N LYS A 311 30.68 -11.11 22.23
CA LYS A 311 31.82 -10.24 21.92
C LYS A 311 33.05 -11.11 21.68
N SER A 312 33.85 -10.75 20.69
CA SER A 312 35.28 -11.06 20.66
C SER A 312 36.04 -9.77 20.33
N SER A 313 37.17 -9.61 20.98
CA SER A 313 38.10 -8.47 20.91
C SER A 313 39.52 -9.03 20.86
N ILE A 314 40.46 -8.21 20.34
CA ILE A 314 41.95 -8.26 20.47
C ILE A 314 42.64 -9.03 19.30
N THR A 315 43.68 -8.56 18.56
CA THR A 315 44.54 -7.33 18.48
C THR A 315 45.48 -7.43 17.24
N GLY A 316 46.05 -6.29 16.81
CA GLY A 316 47.36 -6.12 16.12
C GLY A 316 47.28 -5.92 14.59
N ASP A 317 48.03 -5.05 13.91
CA ASP A 317 49.07 -4.07 14.27
C ASP A 317 49.31 -3.10 13.07
N THR A 318 49.70 -1.87 13.40
CA THR A 318 50.54 -0.84 12.70
C THR A 318 50.35 -0.37 11.24
N ASP A 319 50.18 0.97 11.15
CA ASP A 319 50.86 2.00 10.34
C ASP A 319 50.77 2.03 8.79
N ASP A 320 50.16 3.11 8.26
CA ASP A 320 50.89 4.10 7.43
C ASP A 320 50.09 5.40 7.17
N ASN A 321 50.82 6.52 7.17
CA ASN A 321 50.35 7.88 6.97
C ASN A 321 49.91 8.15 5.51
N ASN A 322 48.77 8.82 5.28
CA ASN A 322 48.74 9.90 4.31
C ASN A 322 47.59 10.89 4.55
N THR A 323 47.97 12.16 4.59
CA THR A 323 47.11 13.33 4.61
C THR A 323 46.35 13.46 3.29
N ASP A 324 45.01 13.55 3.36
CA ASP A 324 44.26 14.30 2.36
C ASP A 324 43.12 15.05 3.07
N THR A 325 43.34 16.35 3.20
CA THR A 325 42.33 17.36 3.52
C THR A 325 41.28 17.36 2.42
N ASN A 326 40.23 16.54 2.56
CA ASN A 326 39.03 16.69 1.75
C ASN A 326 37.97 17.39 2.57
N THR A 327 37.82 18.68 2.27
CA THR A 327 36.73 19.56 2.67
C THR A 327 35.39 18.83 2.68
N ASP A 328 34.78 18.76 3.85
CA ASP A 328 33.40 18.33 4.08
C ASP A 328 32.43 19.19 3.26
N PHE A 329 32.21 18.83 2.00
CA PHE A 329 30.95 19.14 1.34
C PHE A 329 29.89 18.31 2.04
N ASN A 330 29.24 18.90 3.05
CA ASN A 330 27.99 18.43 3.63
C ASN A 330 26.92 18.38 2.53
N ALA A 331 26.96 17.33 1.68
CA ALA A 331 25.86 16.97 0.82
C ALA A 331 24.73 16.52 1.74
N ILE A 332 23.81 17.45 2.04
CA ILE A 332 22.63 17.16 2.85
C ILE A 332 21.81 16.12 2.08
N LYS A 333 21.93 14.86 2.48
CA LYS A 333 21.19 13.74 1.90
C LYS A 333 19.69 14.04 2.06
N LEU A 334 18.98 14.15 0.94
CA LEU A 334 17.52 14.16 0.93
C LEU A 334 17.06 12.91 1.69
N LYS A 335 16.17 13.09 2.69
CA LYS A 335 15.57 11.96 3.39
C LYS A 335 14.80 11.13 2.36
N ASP A 336 15.03 9.82 2.41
CA ASP A 336 14.33 8.85 1.55
C ASP A 336 12.80 8.98 1.74
N PRO A 337 11.98 8.72 0.71
CA PRO A 337 10.53 8.79 0.87
C PRO A 337 10.05 7.81 1.95
N LYS A 338 9.12 8.25 2.81
CA LYS A 338 8.60 7.46 3.92
C LYS A 338 7.09 7.56 4.03
N LEU A 339 6.40 6.43 4.06
CA LEU A 339 4.94 6.38 4.24
C LEU A 339 4.55 6.57 5.71
N PHE A 340 3.49 7.35 5.95
CA PHE A 340 2.85 7.44 7.26
C PHE A 340 1.41 6.99 7.10
N ILE A 341 0.98 5.97 7.84
CA ILE A 341 -0.36 5.38 7.74
C ILE A 341 -1.01 5.39 9.12
N ASN A 342 -2.15 6.06 9.23
CA ASN A 342 -2.82 6.29 10.50
C ASN A 342 -4.22 5.71 10.45
N PHE A 343 -4.42 4.55 11.07
CA PHE A 343 -5.73 3.93 11.12
C PHE A 343 -6.59 4.61 12.17
N CYS A 344 -7.74 5.14 11.76
CA CYS A 344 -8.80 5.57 12.68
C CYS A 344 -9.72 4.41 13.06
N SER A 345 -9.57 3.23 12.46
CA SER A 345 -10.38 2.06 12.80
C SER A 345 -10.04 1.50 14.18
N GLY A 346 -11.02 0.84 14.77
CA GLY A 346 -10.90 0.14 16.03
C GLY A 346 -12.19 -0.59 16.37
N ALA A 347 -12.08 -1.70 17.10
CA ALA A 347 -13.24 -2.48 17.48
C ALA A 347 -13.01 -3.27 18.76
N ASN A 348 -14.13 -3.65 19.38
CA ASN A 348 -14.21 -4.75 20.32
C ASN A 348 -15.45 -5.58 19.97
N TYR A 349 -15.22 -6.83 19.56
CA TYR A 349 -16.28 -7.73 19.10
C TYR A 349 -17.30 -8.07 20.19
N LEU A 350 -16.89 -8.05 21.46
CA LEU A 350 -17.72 -8.43 22.61
C LEU A 350 -18.61 -7.28 23.10
N HIS A 351 -18.24 -6.03 22.84
CA HIS A 351 -18.95 -4.85 23.36
C HIS A 351 -19.51 -3.99 22.24
N LYS A 352 -20.85 -4.01 22.08
CA LYS A 352 -21.57 -3.28 21.02
C LYS A 352 -21.20 -1.79 20.94
N SER A 353 -20.97 -1.14 22.08
CA SER A 353 -20.56 0.28 22.15
C SER A 353 -19.23 0.58 21.45
N TYR A 354 -18.44 -0.45 21.18
CA TYR A 354 -17.14 -0.37 20.52
C TYR A 354 -17.09 -1.24 19.25
N TRP A 355 -18.23 -1.51 18.62
CA TRP A 355 -18.23 -1.99 17.24
C TRP A 355 -17.72 -0.89 16.28
N PRO A 356 -17.22 -1.25 15.07
CA PRO A 356 -16.58 -0.31 14.16
C PRO A 356 -17.34 1.01 13.95
N SER A 357 -18.65 0.93 13.69
CA SER A 357 -19.51 2.10 13.46
C SER A 357 -19.61 3.03 14.68
N ASN A 358 -19.54 2.47 15.90
CA ASN A 358 -19.61 3.26 17.12
C ASN A 358 -18.26 3.86 17.50
N VAL A 359 -17.15 3.17 17.22
CA VAL A 359 -15.79 3.73 17.36
C VAL A 359 -15.59 4.91 16.40
N ASP A 360 -15.96 4.77 15.13
CA ASP A 360 -15.93 5.88 14.15
C ASP A 360 -16.74 7.09 14.63
N LYS A 361 -17.99 6.88 15.07
CA LYS A 361 -18.82 7.96 15.65
C LYS A 361 -18.17 8.60 16.88
N ALA A 362 -17.52 7.81 17.74
CA ALA A 362 -16.86 8.33 18.93
C ALA A 362 -15.62 9.17 18.57
N LEU A 363 -14.80 8.71 17.62
CA LEU A 363 -13.61 9.44 17.15
C LEU A 363 -13.98 10.78 16.50
N ARG A 364 -15.08 10.86 15.74
CA ARG A 364 -15.56 12.11 15.15
C ARG A 364 -15.87 13.19 16.19
N LYS A 365 -16.28 12.80 17.41
CA LYS A 365 -16.52 13.76 18.51
C LYS A 365 -15.25 14.45 19.01
N PHE A 366 -14.07 13.91 18.71
CA PHE A 366 -12.79 14.54 19.01
C PHE A 366 -12.36 15.58 17.95
N ASN A 367 -13.17 15.80 16.91
CA ASN A 367 -12.87 16.71 15.80
C ASN A 367 -11.49 16.45 15.20
N ILE A 368 -11.20 15.18 14.88
CA ILE A 368 -9.90 14.73 14.38
C ILE A 368 -9.47 15.47 13.10
N GLU A 369 -10.42 16.01 12.33
CA GLU A 369 -10.14 16.83 11.16
C GLU A 369 -9.38 18.13 11.46
N ASN A 370 -9.46 18.64 12.70
CA ASN A 370 -8.77 19.87 13.10
C ASN A 370 -7.25 19.68 13.09
N HIS A 371 -6.79 18.43 13.05
CA HIS A 371 -5.38 18.06 12.95
C HIS A 371 -4.96 17.74 11.51
N PHE A 372 -5.88 17.73 10.54
CA PHE A 372 -5.49 17.47 9.16
C PHE A 372 -4.63 18.62 8.63
N THR A 373 -3.43 18.30 8.17
CA THR A 373 -2.50 19.22 7.55
C THR A 373 -2.12 18.72 6.15
N LYS A 374 -1.41 19.56 5.41
CA LYS A 374 -0.75 19.15 4.18
C LYS A 374 0.39 18.18 4.54
N ASN A 375 0.52 17.09 3.78
CA ASN A 375 1.52 16.04 3.96
C ASN A 375 1.39 15.21 5.25
N CYS A 376 0.20 15.14 5.85
CA CYS A 376 -0.04 14.37 7.08
C CYS A 376 -0.13 12.85 6.86
N GLY A 377 0.24 12.37 5.67
CA GLY A 377 0.24 10.96 5.29
C GLY A 377 -1.14 10.42 4.95
N ILE A 378 -1.29 9.11 5.10
CA ILE A 378 -2.50 8.35 4.79
C ILE A 378 -3.35 8.22 6.05
N ILE A 379 -4.60 8.67 6.00
CA ILE A 379 -5.55 8.50 7.11
C ILE A 379 -6.61 7.49 6.69
N VAL A 380 -6.72 6.39 7.43
CA VAL A 380 -7.54 5.23 7.06
C VAL A 380 -8.79 5.19 7.94
N PHE A 381 -9.96 5.41 7.34
CA PHE A 381 -11.24 5.53 8.05
C PHE A 381 -12.07 4.23 8.01
N ASP A 382 -12.82 3.97 9.07
CA ASP A 382 -14.08 3.21 8.97
C ASP A 382 -15.22 4.18 8.60
N PHE A 383 -16.19 3.72 7.82
CA PHE A 383 -17.36 4.50 7.37
C PHE A 383 -16.97 5.88 6.79
N ALA A 384 -16.02 5.88 5.85
CA ALA A 384 -15.53 7.10 5.22
C ALA A 384 -16.65 7.93 4.56
N ASP A 385 -17.74 7.27 4.17
CA ASP A 385 -18.92 7.87 3.56
C ASP A 385 -19.81 8.67 4.52
N ARG A 386 -19.63 8.50 5.84
CA ARG A 386 -20.45 9.19 6.84
C ARG A 386 -20.30 10.71 6.72
N ASP A 387 -21.43 11.40 6.90
CA ASP A 387 -21.56 12.85 6.80
C ASP A 387 -21.22 13.33 5.38
N ASN A 388 -21.65 12.57 4.37
CA ASN A 388 -21.41 12.85 2.96
C ASN A 388 -19.93 13.04 2.63
N TRP A 389 -19.10 12.08 3.07
CA TRP A 389 -17.65 12.07 2.83
C TRP A 389 -16.90 13.28 3.40
N ASN A 390 -17.43 13.95 4.44
CA ASN A 390 -16.87 15.20 4.97
C ASN A 390 -15.40 15.09 5.37
N LEU A 391 -15.00 14.04 6.12
CA LEU A 391 -13.61 13.85 6.52
C LEU A 391 -12.68 13.63 5.32
N VAL A 392 -13.12 12.84 4.33
CA VAL A 392 -12.36 12.61 3.09
C VAL A 392 -12.16 13.92 2.34
N ASN A 393 -13.23 14.70 2.17
CA ASN A 393 -13.18 16.00 1.49
C ASN A 393 -12.29 17.01 2.22
N LYS A 394 -12.37 17.09 3.56
CA LYS A 394 -11.50 17.95 4.37
C LYS A 394 -10.03 17.57 4.21
N LEU A 395 -9.72 16.27 4.25
CA LEU A 395 -8.35 15.78 4.10
C LEU A 395 -7.78 16.06 2.69
N ILE A 396 -8.56 15.81 1.63
CA ILE A 396 -8.12 16.08 0.25
C ILE A 396 -7.79 17.56 0.06
N LYS A 397 -8.62 18.45 0.62
CA LYS A 397 -8.44 19.91 0.52
C LYS A 397 -7.10 20.38 1.10
N THR A 398 -6.53 19.71 2.10
CA THR A 398 -5.24 20.15 2.69
C THR A 398 -4.08 20.07 1.70
N ASN A 399 -4.18 19.25 0.64
CA ASN A 399 -3.15 19.19 -0.40
C ASN A 399 -3.05 20.48 -1.25
N PHE A 400 -4.11 21.29 -1.27
CA PHE A 400 -4.25 22.46 -2.14
C PHE A 400 -4.25 23.79 -1.36
N GLN A 401 -3.97 23.71 -0.06
CA GLN A 401 -3.73 24.86 0.81
C GLN A 401 -2.27 25.28 0.81
#